data_AF-A0AAU7CKQ2-F1
#
_entry.id   AF-A0AAU7CKQ2-F1
#
_cell.length_a   1.000
_cell.length_b   1.000
_cell.length_c   1.000
_cell.angle_alpha   90.00
_cell.angle_beta   90.00
_cell.angle_gamma   90.00
#
_symmetry.space_group_name_H-M   'P 1'
#
loop_
_entity.id
_entity.type
_entity.pdbx_description
1 polymer ?
#
loop_
_entity_poly.entity_id
_entity_poly.type
_entity_poly.pdbx_seq_one_letter_code
_entity_poly.pdbx_strand_id
1 'polypeptide(L)'
;MGLFSAAGYLQDQGELDPRDRARLDRILSWFSENLFAPPVDEIPSQAIFWYHQDSPMVRPMWSLANVLKEYNFSVELIKTSFAGLIVYKDEHQVAAIPRGRKR
;
A
#
# COMPACT_ATOMS: atom_id res chain seq x y z
N MET A 1 7.89 -4.17 4.96
CA MET A 1 6.46 -3.90 5.23
C MET A 1 5.86 -3.14 4.06
N GLY A 2 4.54 -3.20 3.87
CA GLY A 2 3.85 -2.44 2.83
C GLY A 2 3.60 -0.98 3.25
N LEU A 3 3.23 -0.14 2.28
CA LEU A 3 3.02 1.30 2.48
C LEU A 3 1.93 1.60 3.53
N PHE A 4 0.78 0.92 3.46
CA PHE A 4 -0.32 1.09 4.42
C PHE A 4 0.02 0.60 5.83
N SER A 5 0.77 -0.51 5.95
CA SER A 5 1.23 -0.99 7.25
C SER A 5 2.19 0.00 7.91
N ALA A 6 3.10 0.61 7.12
CA ALA A 6 3.98 1.65 7.63
C ALA A 6 3.22 2.91 8.06
N ALA A 7 2.18 3.29 7.32
CA ALA A 7 1.29 4.40 7.68
C ALA A 7 0.54 4.15 8.98
N GLY A 8 -0.04 2.95 9.16
CA GLY A 8 -0.69 2.56 10.42
C GLY A 8 0.29 2.58 11.60
N TYR A 9 1.51 2.05 11.40
CA TYR A 9 2.55 2.15 12.43
C TYR A 9 2.88 3.60 12.78
N LEU A 10 3.04 4.48 11.79
CA LEU A 10 3.29 5.91 12.04
C LEU A 10 2.11 6.58 12.76
N GLN A 11 0.87 6.21 12.45
CA GLN A 11 -0.33 6.75 13.09
C GLN A 11 -0.42 6.35 14.57
N ASP A 12 -0.09 5.10 14.88
CA ASP A 12 -0.23 4.52 16.22
C ASP A 12 0.96 4.83 17.14
N GLN A 13 2.18 4.79 16.60
CA GLN A 13 3.43 4.84 17.37
C GLN A 13 4.26 6.10 17.10
N GLY A 14 3.90 6.88 16.08
CA GLY A 14 4.63 8.09 15.71
C GLY A 14 4.26 9.30 16.56
N GLU A 15 5.27 10.08 16.94
CA GLU A 15 5.10 11.45 17.41
C GLU A 15 4.81 12.38 16.23
N LEU A 16 3.59 12.25 15.68
CA LEU A 16 3.06 13.13 14.65
C LEU A 16 2.62 14.45 15.27
N ASP A 17 3.03 15.57 14.68
CA ASP A 17 2.39 16.83 15.02
C ASP A 17 0.90 16.83 14.55
N PRO A 18 0.03 17.68 15.13
CA PRO A 18 -1.40 17.66 14.82
C PRO A 18 -1.73 17.91 13.34
N ARG A 19 -0.93 18.72 12.64
CA ARG A 19 -1.13 19.05 11.22
C ARG A 19 -0.79 17.85 10.34
N ASP A 20 0.31 17.17 10.64
CA ASP A 20 0.74 15.98 9.90
C ASP A 20 -0.14 14.77 10.19
N ARG A 21 -0.64 14.63 11.42
CA ARG A 21 -1.68 13.65 11.76
C ARG A 21 -2.94 13.88 10.91
N ALA A 22 -3.46 15.10 10.88
CA ALA A 22 -4.62 15.44 10.05
C ALA A 22 -4.35 15.27 8.53
N ARG A 23 -3.11 15.44 8.08
CA ARG A 23 -2.71 15.15 6.69
C ARG A 23 -2.70 13.64 6.41
N LEU A 24 -2.11 12.84 7.30
CA LEU A 24 -2.07 11.39 7.19
C LEU A 24 -3.49 10.79 7.19
N ASP A 25 -4.33 11.21 8.14
CA ASP A 25 -5.71 10.75 8.26
C ASP A 25 -6.51 11.04 6.99
N ARG A 26 -6.40 12.26 6.43
CA ARG A 26 -7.08 12.60 5.16
C ARG A 26 -6.66 11.72 3.99
N ILE A 27 -5.37 11.37 3.91
CA ILE A 27 -4.87 10.48 2.84
C ILE A 27 -5.45 9.07 3.03
N LEU A 28 -5.44 8.55 4.26
CA LEU A 28 -5.97 7.21 4.57
C LEU A 28 -7.50 7.15 4.37
N SER A 29 -8.23 8.18 4.78
CA SER A 29 -9.68 8.29 4.53
C SER A 29 -9.99 8.28 3.04
N TRP A 30 -9.22 9.04 2.23
CA TRP A 30 -9.39 9.01 0.77
C TRP A 30 -9.24 7.59 0.20
N PHE A 31 -8.26 6.80 0.68
CA PHE A 31 -8.13 5.40 0.26
C PHE A 31 -9.32 4.55 0.70
N SER A 32 -9.81 4.70 1.94
CA SER A 32 -10.99 3.94 2.38
C SER A 32 -12.25 4.22 1.56
N GLU A 33 -12.35 5.41 0.96
CA GLU A 33 -13.48 5.81 0.11
C GLU A 33 -13.31 5.38 -1.36
N ASN A 34 -12.07 5.27 -1.85
CA ASN A 34 -11.79 5.13 -3.28
C ASN A 34 -11.10 3.80 -3.66
N LEU A 35 -10.53 3.08 -2.70
CA LEU A 35 -9.90 1.78 -2.92
C LEU A 35 -10.80 0.69 -2.34
N PHE A 36 -11.25 -0.22 -3.21
CA PHE A 36 -12.02 -1.37 -2.78
C PHE A 36 -11.22 -2.24 -1.80
N ALA A 37 -11.83 -2.55 -0.66
CA ALA A 37 -11.28 -3.47 0.32
C ALA A 37 -11.55 -4.91 -0.13
N PRO A 38 -10.51 -5.69 -0.50
CA PRO A 38 -10.69 -7.05 -0.96
C PRO A 38 -11.18 -7.98 0.16
N PRO A 39 -11.86 -9.09 -0.15
CA PRO A 39 -12.26 -10.09 0.85
C PRO A 39 -11.02 -10.81 1.39
N VAL A 40 -10.39 -10.23 2.41
CA VAL A 40 -9.08 -10.68 2.92
C VAL A 40 -9.08 -12.12 3.43
N ASP A 41 -10.21 -12.62 3.91
CA ASP A 41 -10.36 -14.00 4.38
C ASP A 41 -10.24 -15.04 3.24
N GLU A 42 -10.45 -14.62 1.99
CA GLU A 42 -10.30 -15.45 0.80
C GLU A 42 -8.91 -15.34 0.17
N ILE A 43 -8.09 -14.39 0.62
CA ILE A 43 -6.77 -14.10 0.06
C ILE A 43 -5.68 -14.72 0.95
N PRO A 44 -4.85 -15.63 0.41
CA PRO A 44 -3.75 -16.22 1.17
C PRO A 44 -2.81 -15.16 1.76
N SER A 45 -2.46 -15.28 3.04
CA SER A 45 -1.70 -14.27 3.78
C SER A 45 -0.29 -13.99 3.22
N GLN A 46 0.26 -14.92 2.44
CA GLN A 46 1.53 -14.75 1.73
C GLN A 46 1.41 -13.97 0.42
N ALA A 47 0.20 -13.61 -0.02
CA ALA A 47 -0.01 -12.82 -1.23
C ALA A 47 0.45 -11.37 -1.01
N ILE A 48 1.02 -10.78 -2.06
CA ILE A 48 1.43 -9.38 -2.08
C ILE A 48 0.47 -8.64 -3.00
N PHE A 49 -0.05 -7.50 -2.54
CA PHE A 49 -0.83 -6.59 -3.36
C PHE A 49 0.09 -5.75 -4.25
N TRP A 50 -0.19 -5.77 -5.54
CA TRP A 50 0.47 -4.97 -6.57
C TRP A 50 -0.56 -4.06 -7.23
N TYR A 51 -0.17 -2.83 -7.52
CA TYR A 51 -1.05 -1.84 -8.13
C TYR A 51 -0.70 -1.62 -9.59
N HIS A 52 -1.73 -1.44 -10.41
CA HIS A 52 -1.54 -1.04 -11.81
C HIS A 52 -0.88 0.34 -11.86
N GLN A 53 0.16 0.47 -12.69
CA GLN A 53 0.95 1.71 -12.78
C GLN A 53 0.10 2.93 -13.19
N ASP A 54 -0.97 2.70 -13.95
CA ASP A 54 -1.88 3.72 -14.46
C ASP A 54 -3.11 3.90 -13.57
N SER A 55 -3.15 3.21 -12.42
CA SER A 55 -4.25 3.33 -11.46
C SER A 55 -4.29 4.75 -10.87
N PRO A 56 -5.49 5.33 -10.69
CA PRO A 56 -5.64 6.60 -9.97
C PRO A 56 -5.10 6.54 -8.53
N MET A 57 -4.95 5.34 -7.96
CA MET A 57 -4.39 5.10 -6.63
C MET A 57 -2.92 5.52 -6.49
N VAL A 58 -2.16 5.55 -7.59
CA VAL A 58 -0.70 5.79 -7.55
C VAL A 58 -0.37 7.18 -7.02
N ARG A 59 -1.15 8.21 -7.37
CA ARG A 59 -0.89 9.59 -6.91
C ARG A 59 -1.03 9.71 -5.39
N PRO A 60 -2.14 9.28 -4.76
CA PRO A 60 -2.27 9.22 -3.31
C PRO A 60 -1.22 8.35 -2.61
N MET A 61 -0.74 7.27 -3.25
CA MET A 61 0.37 6.47 -2.68
C MET A 61 1.64 7.28 -2.55
N TRP A 62 1.96 8.13 -3.52
CA TRP A 62 3.09 9.06 -3.41
C TRP A 62 2.89 10.11 -2.32
N SER A 63 1.67 10.62 -2.16
CA SER A 63 1.35 11.52 -1.04
C SER A 63 1.61 10.85 0.31
N LEU A 64 1.21 9.59 0.46
CA LEU A 64 1.45 8.80 1.67
C LEU A 64 2.95 8.50 1.87
N ALA A 65 3.65 8.11 0.81
CA ALA A 65 5.09 7.86 0.84
C ALA A 65 5.89 9.11 1.24
N ASN A 66 5.45 10.30 0.83
CA ASN A 66 6.10 11.55 1.21
C ASN A 66 5.95 11.84 2.70
N VAL A 67 4.75 11.64 3.28
CA VAL A 67 4.55 11.74 4.74
C VAL A 67 5.49 10.76 5.46
N LEU A 68 5.54 9.51 5.03
CA LEU A 68 6.43 8.51 5.63
C LEU A 68 7.91 8.93 5.58
N LYS A 69 8.37 9.48 4.45
CA LYS A 69 9.76 9.96 4.31
C LYS A 69 10.09 11.12 5.24
N GLU A 70 9.15 12.04 5.45
CA GLU A 70 9.30 13.15 6.40
C GLU A 70 9.53 12.64 7.84
N TYR A 71 9.01 11.45 8.17
CA TYR A 71 9.16 10.78 9.46
C TYR A 71 10.21 9.65 9.46
N ASN A 72 11.26 9.78 8.64
CA ASN A 72 12.43 8.89 8.58
C ASN A 72 12.18 7.46 8.08
N PHE A 73 11.08 7.20 7.36
CA PHE A 73 10.90 5.92 6.66
C PHE A 73 11.58 5.96 5.29
N SER A 74 12.35 4.91 4.98
CA SER A 74 12.80 4.68 3.60
C SER A 74 11.67 4.03 2.79
N VAL A 75 11.35 4.59 1.64
CA VAL A 75 10.31 4.06 0.73
C VAL A 75 10.92 3.84 -0.65
N GLU A 76 10.85 2.60 -1.12
CA GLU A 76 11.31 2.15 -2.43
C GLU A 76 10.13 1.71 -3.30
N LEU A 77 10.15 2.08 -4.59
CA LEU A 77 9.17 1.61 -5.56
C LEU A 77 9.68 0.33 -6.24
N ILE A 78 8.93 -0.76 -6.06
CA ILE A 78 9.18 -2.03 -6.75
C ILE A 78 8.22 -2.15 -7.94
N LYS A 79 8.75 -2.45 -9.13
CA LYS A 79 7.97 -2.70 -10.34
C LYS A 79 8.22 -4.11 -10.85
N THR A 80 7.19 -4.74 -11.43
CA THR A 80 7.31 -6.02 -12.10
C THR A 80 6.26 -6.14 -13.20
N SER A 81 6.59 -6.86 -14.28
CA SER A 81 5.60 -7.34 -15.26
C SER A 81 5.03 -8.71 -14.87
N PHE A 82 5.61 -9.38 -13.88
CA PHE A 82 5.18 -10.68 -13.36
C PHE A 82 5.08 -10.64 -11.83
N ALA A 83 3.87 -10.48 -11.32
CA ALA A 83 3.58 -10.41 -9.89
C ALA A 83 3.61 -11.78 -9.17
N GLY A 84 3.56 -12.88 -9.93
CA GLY A 84 3.46 -14.25 -9.40
C GLY A 84 2.15 -14.92 -9.83
N LEU A 85 1.66 -15.85 -9.00
CA LEU A 85 0.34 -16.46 -9.20
C LEU A 85 -0.74 -15.50 -8.69
N ILE A 86 -1.52 -14.93 -9.60
CA ILE A 86 -2.64 -14.04 -9.25
C ILE A 86 -3.73 -14.86 -8.54
N VAL A 87 -4.09 -14.44 -7.33
CA VAL A 87 -5.17 -15.04 -6.52
C VAL A 87 -6.33 -14.07 -6.29
N TYR A 88 -6.14 -12.79 -6.60
CA TYR A 88 -7.17 -11.75 -6.57
C TYR A 88 -6.86 -10.68 -7.62
N LYS A 89 -7.90 -10.07 -8.20
CA LYS A 89 -7.78 -8.95 -9.13
C LYS A 89 -9.02 -8.07 -9.08
N ASP A 90 -8.82 -6.76 -9.09
CA ASP A 90 -9.83 -5.74 -9.35
C ASP A 90 -9.35 -4.75 -10.44
N GLU A 91 -9.99 -3.58 -10.52
CA GLU A 91 -9.66 -2.51 -11.48
C GLU A 91 -8.29 -1.84 -11.20
N HIS A 92 -7.83 -1.85 -9.96
CA HIS A 92 -6.67 -1.07 -9.50
C HIS A 92 -5.50 -1.93 -9.05
N GLN A 93 -5.75 -3.16 -8.60
CA GLN A 93 -4.76 -4.01 -7.95
C GLN A 93 -4.95 -5.49 -8.26
N VAL A 94 -3.87 -6.24 -8.06
CA VAL A 94 -3.85 -7.70 -8.02
C VAL A 94 -3.19 -8.16 -6.72
N ALA A 95 -3.69 -9.24 -6.12
CA ALA A 95 -2.93 -9.96 -5.10
C ALA A 95 -2.29 -11.19 -5.76
N ALA A 96 -0.99 -11.37 -5.54
CA ALA A 96 -0.26 -12.48 -6.12
C ALA A 96 0.64 -13.19 -5.10
N ILE A 97 0.65 -14.52 -5.15
CA ILE A 97 1.60 -15.33 -4.39
C ILE A 97 2.94 -15.31 -5.15
N PRO A 98 4.03 -14.84 -4.52
CA PRO A 98 5.36 -14.89 -5.14
C PRO A 98 5.74 -16.33 -5.41
N ARG A 99 6.11 -16.66 -6.66
CA ARG A 99 6.82 -17.91 -6.92
C ARG A 99 8.27 -17.67 -6.52
N GLY A 100 8.73 -18.38 -5.49
CA GLY A 100 10.13 -18.36 -5.09
C GLY A 100 11.01 -18.54 -6.34
N ARG A 101 12.06 -17.73 -6.47
CA ARG A 101 13.06 -17.90 -7.52
C ARG A 101 13.52 -19.36 -7.43
N LYS A 102 13.28 -20.19 -8.46
CA LYS A 102 14.14 -21.36 -8.64
C LYS A 102 15.53 -20.78 -8.83
N ARG A 103 16.38 -20.96 -7.81
CA ARG A 103 17.82 -20.81 -7.96
C ARG A 103 18.32 -21.87 -8.92
#